data_AF-A0A2H0HVQ3-F1
#
_entry.id   AF-A0A2H0HVQ3-F1
#
_cell.length_a   1.000
_cell.length_b   1.000
_cell.length_c   1.000
_cell.angle_alpha   90.00
_cell.angle_beta   90.00
_cell.angle_gamma   90.00
#
_symmetry.space_group_name_H-M   'P 1'
#
loop_
_entity.id
_entity.type
_entity.pdbx_description
1 polymer ?
#
loop_
_entity_poly.entity_id
_entity_poly.type
_entity_poly.pdbx_seq_one_letter_code
_entity_poly.pdbx_strand_id
1 'polypeptide(L)'
;SAAQARALLEEAPGVIVVDEPVAGGYPTPVSHAAGTDAVYVGRIRADLSHPRGLNLWVVSDNIRKGAALNAVQLAEHLVRERS
;
A
#
# COMPACT_ATOMS: atom_id res chain seq x y z
N SER A 1 8.86 -13.25 4.79
CA SER A 1 10.10 -12.51 4.46
C SER A 1 9.74 -11.22 3.72
N ALA A 2 10.68 -10.29 3.54
CA ALA A 2 10.42 -9.05 2.79
C ALA A 2 10.02 -9.33 1.32
N ALA A 3 10.64 -10.33 0.68
CA ALA A 3 10.28 -10.74 -0.68
C ALA A 3 8.85 -11.31 -0.75
N GLN A 4 8.44 -12.12 0.23
CA GLN A 4 7.06 -12.62 0.30
C GLN A 4 6.06 -11.49 0.54
N ALA A 5 6.40 -10.52 1.40
CA ALA A 5 5.55 -9.36 1.64
C ALA A 5 5.39 -8.51 0.36
N ARG A 6 6.47 -8.33 -0.42
CA ARG A 6 6.42 -7.65 -1.72
C ARG A 6 5.46 -8.34 -2.68
N ALA A 7 5.58 -9.66 -2.85
CA ALA A 7 4.69 -10.43 -3.73
C ALA A 7 3.21 -10.28 -3.33
N LEU A 8 2.90 -10.38 -2.03
CA LEU A 8 1.53 -10.20 -1.53
C LEU A 8 1.00 -8.78 -1.76
N LEU A 9 1.86 -7.76 -1.64
CA LEU A 9 1.48 -6.37 -1.90
C LEU A 9 1.28 -6.08 -3.40
N GLU A 10 2.01 -6.76 -4.28
CA GLU A 10 1.82 -6.68 -5.73
C GLU A 10 0.49 -7.30 -6.19
N GLU A 11 0.00 -8.32 -5.47
CA GLU A 11 -1.29 -8.96 -5.74
C GLU A 11 -2.48 -8.25 -5.07
N ALA A 12 -2.23 -7.36 -4.11
CA ALA A 12 -3.27 -6.72 -3.31
C ALA A 12 -4.07 -5.67 -4.14
N PRO A 13 -5.39 -5.79 -4.23
CA PRO A 13 -6.21 -4.84 -4.99
C PRO A 13 -6.05 -3.39 -4.48
N GLY A 14 -5.79 -2.47 -5.41
CA GLY A 14 -5.64 -1.04 -5.10
C GLY A 14 -4.31 -0.67 -4.42
N VAL A 15 -3.36 -1.60 -4.35
CA VAL A 15 -1.97 -1.37 -3.95
C VAL A 15 -1.09 -1.35 -5.19
N ILE A 16 -0.14 -0.42 -5.24
CA ILE A 16 0.86 -0.32 -6.30
C ILE A 16 2.24 -0.30 -5.62
N VAL A 17 3.10 -1.26 -5.98
CA VAL A 17 4.46 -1.31 -5.47
C VAL A 17 5.38 -0.47 -6.37
N VAL A 18 6.05 0.51 -5.76
CA VAL A 18 7.07 1.36 -6.39
C VAL A 18 8.33 1.22 -5.55
N ASP A 19 9.22 0.31 -5.94
CA ASP A 19 10.40 -0.03 -5.14
C ASP A 19 11.56 -0.46 -6.04
N GLU A 20 12.17 0.52 -6.67
CA GLU A 20 13.34 0.37 -7.53
C GLU A 20 14.62 0.83 -6.80
N PRO A 21 15.75 0.13 -6.97
CA PRO A 21 17.02 0.47 -6.33
C PRO A 21 17.74 1.63 -7.05
N VAL A 22 17.01 2.70 -7.37
CA VAL A 22 17.52 3.91 -8.03
C VAL A 22 17.08 5.16 -7.26
N ALA A 23 17.77 6.28 -7.48
CA ALA A 23 17.37 7.55 -6.88
C ALA A 23 15.96 7.93 -7.33
N GLY A 24 15.06 8.18 -6.36
CA GLY A 24 13.65 8.45 -6.65
C GLY A 24 12.81 7.22 -7.01
N GLY A 25 13.36 6.00 -6.95
CA GLY A 25 12.66 4.73 -7.21
C GLY A 25 11.65 4.32 -6.13
N TYR A 26 11.06 5.27 -5.41
CA TYR A 26 10.11 5.04 -4.32
C TYR A 26 8.96 6.05 -4.40
N PRO A 27 7.78 5.74 -3.83
CA PRO A 27 6.61 6.58 -4.06
C PRO A 27 6.71 7.90 -3.31
N THR A 28 6.17 8.96 -3.92
CA THR A 28 6.08 10.28 -3.30
C THR A 28 4.65 10.82 -3.37
N PRO A 29 4.23 11.68 -2.41
CA PRO A 29 2.89 12.23 -2.40
C PRO A 29 2.52 12.97 -3.69
N VAL A 30 3.45 13.78 -4.21
CA VAL A 30 3.23 14.64 -5.38
C VAL A 30 3.22 13.85 -6.68
N SER A 31 4.14 12.89 -6.84
CA SER A 31 4.27 12.18 -8.13
C SER A 31 3.35 10.98 -8.28
N HIS A 32 2.90 10.37 -7.18
CA HIS A 32 2.14 9.10 -7.26
C HIS A 32 0.75 9.20 -6.63
N ALA A 33 0.62 9.84 -5.47
CA ALA A 33 -0.65 9.77 -4.73
C ALA A 33 -1.70 10.78 -5.22
N ALA A 34 -1.32 12.05 -5.40
CA ALA A 34 -2.27 13.14 -5.65
C ALA A 34 -3.24 12.83 -6.80
N GLY A 35 -4.55 12.82 -6.49
CA GLY A 35 -5.60 12.58 -7.47
C GLY A 35 -5.83 11.12 -7.86
N THR A 36 -5.19 10.16 -7.18
CA THR A 36 -5.35 8.72 -7.44
C THR A 36 -6.04 8.00 -6.29
N ASP A 37 -6.67 6.87 -6.61
CA ASP A 37 -7.33 6.00 -5.62
C ASP A 37 -6.43 4.84 -5.18
N ALA A 38 -5.15 4.80 -5.57
CA ALA A 38 -4.19 3.74 -5.24
C ALA A 38 -3.42 4.03 -3.94
N VAL A 39 -2.94 2.98 -3.26
CA VAL A 39 -1.99 3.08 -2.15
C VAL A 39 -0.65 2.69 -2.77
N TYR A 40 0.32 3.56 -2.65
CA TYR A 40 1.65 3.27 -3.14
C TYR A 40 2.54 2.82 -2.00
N VAL A 41 3.26 1.72 -2.20
CA VAL A 41 4.15 1.13 -1.20
C VAL A 41 5.54 0.95 -1.81
N GLY A 42 6.58 1.29 -1.05
CA GLY A 42 7.96 1.06 -1.44
C GLY A 42 8.89 0.89 -0.25
N ARG A 43 10.20 0.85 -0.51
CA ARG A 43 11.27 0.69 0.48
C ARG A 43 11.08 -0.55 1.37
N ILE A 44 10.56 -1.63 0.79
CA ILE A 44 10.17 -2.87 1.48
C ILE A 44 11.42 -3.63 1.89
N ARG A 45 11.66 -3.75 3.19
CA ARG A 45 12.85 -4.44 3.72
C ARG A 45 12.61 -5.07 5.07
N ALA A 46 13.33 -6.16 5.35
CA ALA A 46 13.35 -6.75 6.68
C ALA A 46 13.90 -5.74 7.70
N ASP A 47 13.38 -5.80 8.91
CA ASP A 47 13.92 -5.01 10.01
C ASP A 47 15.23 -5.62 10.53
N LEU A 48 16.16 -4.75 10.94
CA LEU A 48 17.46 -5.17 11.47
C LEU A 48 17.41 -5.52 12.97
N SER A 49 16.42 -4.97 13.70
CA SER A 49 16.30 -5.15 15.16
C SER A 49 15.45 -6.35 15.55
N HIS A 50 14.52 -6.77 14.68
CA HIS A 50 13.59 -7.86 14.95
C HIS A 50 13.53 -8.88 13.80
N PRO A 51 13.66 -10.18 14.09
CA PRO A 51 13.66 -11.24 13.06
C PRO A 51 12.33 -11.38 12.30
N ARG A 52 11.25 -10.77 12.81
CA ARG A 52 9.93 -10.73 12.18
C ARG A 52 9.48 -9.31 11.81
N GLY A 53 10.35 -8.31 11.95
CA GLY A 53 10.01 -6.94 11.62
C GLY A 53 10.11 -6.65 10.12
N LEU A 54 9.30 -5.70 9.66
CA LEU A 54 9.26 -5.24 8.27
C LEU A 54 9.15 -3.72 8.25
N ASN A 55 9.96 -3.07 7.41
CA ASN A 55 9.90 -1.64 7.16
C ASN A 55 9.27 -1.38 5.79
N LEU A 56 8.34 -0.43 5.75
CA LEU A 56 7.59 -0.02 4.56
C LEU A 56 7.55 1.52 4.49
N TRP A 57 7.48 2.04 3.28
CA TRP A 57 7.16 3.43 3.00
C TRP A 57 5.85 3.50 2.23
N VAL A 58 4.84 4.16 2.78
CA VAL A 58 3.46 4.13 2.26
C VAL A 58 2.98 5.55 1.99
N VAL A 59 2.37 5.74 0.81
CA VAL A 59 1.87 7.02 0.35
C VAL A 59 0.49 6.83 -0.30
N SER A 60 -0.46 7.70 0.04
CA SER A 60 -1.79 7.75 -0.58
C SER A 60 -2.33 9.18 -0.59
N ASP A 61 -3.30 9.47 -1.45
CA ASP A 61 -4.06 10.71 -1.37
C ASP A 61 -4.98 10.65 -0.14
N ASN A 62 -4.73 11.50 0.85
CA ASN A 62 -5.49 11.51 2.10
C ASN A 62 -6.88 12.16 1.97
N ILE A 63 -7.17 12.87 0.87
CA ILE A 63 -8.47 13.50 0.62
C ILE A 63 -9.41 12.54 -0.12
N ARG A 64 -8.91 11.74 -1.08
CA ARG A 64 -9.71 10.71 -1.78
C ARG A 64 -9.68 9.34 -1.12
N LYS A 65 -8.53 8.94 -0.56
CA LYS A 65 -8.31 7.63 0.07
C LYS A 65 -8.36 7.67 1.61
N GLY A 66 -8.65 8.83 2.19
CA GLY A 66 -9.02 8.97 3.60
C GLY A 66 -10.51 8.70 3.81
N ALA A 67 -10.83 7.82 4.78
CA ALA A 67 -12.16 7.42 5.26
C ALA A 67 -13.14 6.79 4.25
N ALA A 68 -13.29 7.33 3.04
CA ALA A 68 -14.33 6.93 2.09
C ALA A 68 -14.11 5.53 1.48
N LEU A 69 -12.90 5.20 1.00
CA LEU A 69 -12.65 3.89 0.38
C LEU A 69 -12.74 2.75 1.41
N ASN A 70 -12.23 2.94 2.62
CA ASN A 70 -12.35 1.96 3.69
C ASN A 70 -13.82 1.75 4.09
N ALA A 71 -14.64 2.82 4.11
CA ALA A 71 -16.07 2.71 4.39
C ALA A 71 -16.83 1.96 3.28
N VAL A 72 -16.47 2.18 2.01
CA VAL A 72 -17.05 1.45 0.87
C VAL A 72 -16.63 -0.03 0.89
N GLN A 73 -15.34 -0.33 1.09
CA GLN A 73 -14.85 -1.72 1.18
C GLN A 73 -15.49 -2.49 2.35
N LEU A 74 -15.68 -1.84 3.50
CA LEU A 74 -16.39 -2.43 4.63
C LEU A 74 -17.88 -2.66 4.30
N ALA A 75 -18.55 -1.72 3.63
CA ALA A 75 -19.93 -1.87 3.19
C ALA A 75 -20.10 -3.00 2.15
N GLU A 76 -19.19 -3.11 1.19
CA GLU A 76 -19.19 -4.21 0.20
C GLU A 76 -18.95 -5.57 0.86
N HIS A 77 -18.10 -5.63 1.88
CA HIS A 77 -17.88 -6.85 2.65
C HIS A 77 -19.15 -7.26 3.43
N LEU A 78 -19.79 -6.32 4.11
CA LEU A 78 -21.05 -6.55 4.86
C LEU A 78 -22.21 -7.01 3.96
N VAL A 79 -22.29 -6.52 2.72
CA VAL A 79 -23.31 -6.97 1.75
C VAL A 79 -23.02 -8.39 1.25
N ARG A 80 -21.73 -8.73 1.02
CA ARG A 80 -21.32 -10.10 0.64
C ARG A 80 -21.58 -11.14 1.72
N GLU A 81 -21.42 -10.80 3.00
CA GLU A 81 -21.68 -11.74 4.12
C GLU A 81 -23.17 -11.92 4.45
N ARG A 82 -24.05 -11.04 3.94
CA ARG A 82 -25.51 -11.09 4.17
C ARG A 82 -26.31 -11.78 3.05
N SER A 83 -25.64 -12.32 2.03
CA SER A 83 -26.25 -13.06 0.90
C SER A 83 -25.92 -14.54 1.00
#